data_AF-A0AAV3YZK0-F1
#
_entry.id   AF-A0AAV3YZK0-F1
#
_cell.length_a   1.000
_cell.length_b   1.000
_cell.length_c   1.000
_cell.angle_alpha   90.00
_cell.angle_beta   90.00
_cell.angle_gamma   90.00
#
_symmetry.space_group_name_H-M   'P 1'
#
loop_
_entity.id
_entity.type
_entity.pdbx_description
1 polymer ?
#
loop_
_entity_poly.entity_id
_entity_poly.type
_entity_poly.pdbx_seq_one_letter_code
_entity_poly.pdbx_strand_id
1 'polypeptide(L)'
;MLEAFKFLCTAADYKVKFRTVVPTNTEDADAFISRLETVFDKWLELSDIKKGDFEGLRDLILRVQIYASLGLHKELVMFLKERSPISVKEVRNLADKYRTAHPVKPIAKEVEICRQRRSYERKQK
;
A
#
# COMPACT_ATOMS: atom_id res chain seq x y z
N MET A 1 21.57 8.56 -32.70
CA MET A 1 21.04 7.44 -31.91
C MET A 1 21.25 7.75 -30.43
N LEU A 2 20.32 8.46 -29.80
CA LEU A 2 20.22 8.54 -28.35
C LEU A 2 18.99 7.74 -27.97
N GLU A 3 19.16 6.42 -27.85
CA GLU A 3 18.10 5.54 -27.39
C GLU A 3 17.78 5.86 -25.93
N ALA A 4 16.62 6.48 -25.74
CA ALA A 4 15.66 6.17 -24.69
C ALA A 4 16.24 5.67 -23.35
N PHE A 5 16.75 6.59 -22.53
CA PHE A 5 16.57 6.52 -21.07
C PHE A 5 15.08 6.75 -20.74
N LYS A 6 14.21 5.89 -21.25
CA LYS A 6 12.80 5.84 -20.85
C LYS A 6 12.82 5.24 -19.45
N PHE A 7 12.81 6.11 -18.43
CA PHE A 7 12.67 5.75 -17.02
C PHE A 7 11.76 4.53 -16.88
N LEU A 8 12.36 3.37 -16.57
CA LEU A 8 11.63 2.13 -16.32
C LEU A 8 10.75 2.38 -15.09
N CYS A 9 9.50 2.77 -15.33
CA CYS A 9 8.53 2.99 -14.26
C CYS A 9 8.38 1.68 -13.47
N THR A 10 8.61 1.73 -12.17
CA THR A 10 8.52 0.58 -11.28
C THR A 10 7.07 0.29 -10.90
N ALA A 11 6.80 -0.88 -10.32
CA ALA A 11 5.48 -1.19 -9.75
C ALA A 11 4.99 -0.11 -8.76
N ALA A 12 5.91 0.49 -8.00
CA ALA A 12 5.58 1.57 -7.07
C ALA A 12 5.08 2.83 -7.79
N ASP A 13 5.65 3.16 -8.95
CA ASP A 13 5.26 4.32 -9.75
C ASP A 13 3.87 4.12 -10.36
N TYR A 14 3.61 2.93 -10.91
CA TYR A 14 2.28 2.60 -11.43
C TYR A 14 1.21 2.57 -10.35
N LYS A 15 1.53 2.09 -9.14
CA LYS A 15 0.64 2.21 -7.98
C LYS A 15 0.30 3.67 -7.65
N VAL A 16 1.29 4.56 -7.64
CA VAL A 16 1.05 6.00 -7.39
C VAL A 16 0.18 6.57 -8.51
N LYS A 17 0.54 6.32 -9.77
CA LYS A 17 -0.24 6.75 -10.94
C LYS A 17 -1.68 6.28 -10.85
N PHE A 18 -1.93 5.01 -10.53
CA PHE A 18 -3.28 4.46 -10.37
C PHE A 18 -4.10 5.22 -9.31
N ARG A 19 -3.47 5.60 -8.19
CA ARG A 19 -4.15 6.28 -7.08
C ARG A 19 -4.34 7.77 -7.30
N THR A 20 -3.56 8.39 -8.18
CA THR A 20 -3.59 9.83 -8.44
C THR A 20 -4.11 10.18 -9.83
N VAL A 21 -4.55 9.20 -10.61
CA VAL A 21 -5.05 9.44 -11.96
C VAL A 21 -6.34 10.25 -11.90
N VAL A 22 -6.41 11.28 -12.71
CA VAL A 22 -7.59 12.14 -12.87
C VAL A 22 -7.91 12.28 -14.36
N PRO A 23 -9.20 12.46 -14.73
CA PRO A 23 -9.58 12.74 -16.11
C PRO A 23 -8.93 14.02 -16.62
N THR A 24 -8.62 14.08 -17.91
CA THR A 24 -8.14 15.31 -18.56
C THR A 24 -9.27 16.04 -19.30
N ASN A 25 -9.12 17.34 -19.55
CA ASN A 25 -10.17 18.18 -20.16
C ASN A 25 -10.61 17.74 -21.57
N THR A 26 -9.80 16.94 -22.25
CA THR A 26 -10.03 16.47 -23.62
C THR A 26 -10.42 14.99 -23.67
N GLU A 27 -10.53 14.34 -22.52
CA GLU A 27 -10.80 12.91 -22.41
C GLU A 27 -12.28 12.67 -22.13
N ASP A 28 -12.86 11.73 -22.87
CA ASP A 28 -14.18 11.21 -22.56
C ASP A 28 -14.10 10.13 -21.45
N ALA A 29 -15.27 9.69 -20.99
CA ALA A 29 -15.33 8.71 -19.90
C ALA A 29 -14.67 7.37 -20.28
N ASP A 30 -14.87 6.91 -21.51
CA ASP A 30 -14.35 5.61 -21.98
C ASP A 30 -12.82 5.62 -22.08
N ALA A 31 -12.24 6.70 -22.60
CA ALA A 31 -10.80 6.89 -22.66
C ALA A 31 -10.18 6.95 -21.25
N PHE A 32 -10.84 7.65 -20.31
CA PHE A 32 -10.39 7.71 -18.92
C PHE A 32 -10.40 6.34 -18.24
N ILE A 33 -11.51 5.59 -18.38
CA ILE A 33 -11.64 4.25 -17.80
C ILE A 33 -10.59 3.32 -18.41
N SER A 34 -10.44 3.31 -19.74
CA SER A 34 -9.44 2.49 -20.44
C SER A 34 -8.01 2.80 -19.97
N ARG A 35 -7.71 4.07 -19.71
CA ARG A 35 -6.40 4.50 -19.18
C ARG A 35 -6.21 4.05 -17.73
N LEU A 36 -7.24 4.15 -16.89
CA LEU A 36 -7.21 3.66 -15.50
C LEU A 36 -6.96 2.15 -15.45
N GLU A 37 -7.67 1.38 -16.28
CA GLU A 37 -7.49 -0.07 -16.43
C GLU A 37 -6.07 -0.41 -16.88
N THR A 38 -5.55 0.27 -17.91
CA THR A 38 -4.19 0.06 -18.40
C THR A 38 -3.13 0.31 -17.32
N VAL A 39 -3.30 1.36 -16.52
CA VAL A 39 -2.38 1.68 -15.41
C VAL A 39 -2.45 0.62 -14.31
N PHE A 40 -3.65 0.09 -14.02
CA PHE A 40 -3.84 -0.99 -13.06
C PHE A 40 -3.21 -2.30 -13.54
N ASP A 41 -3.45 -2.70 -14.79
CA ASP A 41 -2.89 -3.92 -15.37
C ASP A 41 -1.36 -3.88 -15.39
N LYS A 42 -0.78 -2.72 -15.75
CA LYS A 42 0.68 -2.53 -15.69
C LYS A 42 1.22 -2.61 -14.26
N TRP A 43 0.45 -2.15 -13.28
CA TRP A 43 0.85 -2.30 -11.88
C TRP A 43 0.86 -3.79 -11.46
N LEU A 44 -0.15 -4.57 -11.86
CA LEU A 44 -0.20 -6.01 -11.58
C LEU A 44 0.94 -6.78 -12.25
N GLU A 45 1.18 -6.51 -13.54
CA GLU A 45 2.25 -7.12 -14.34
C GLU A 45 3.62 -6.89 -13.68
N LEU A 46 3.93 -5.65 -13.29
CA LEU A 46 5.20 -5.30 -12.62
C LEU A 46 5.27 -5.77 -11.17
N SER A 47 4.17 -6.21 -10.58
CA SER A 47 4.12 -6.80 -9.24
C SER A 47 4.13 -8.33 -9.28
N ASP A 48 4.41 -8.93 -10.45
CA ASP A 48 4.40 -10.37 -10.71
C ASP A 48 3.07 -11.06 -10.39
N ILE A 49 1.95 -10.34 -10.48
CA ILE A 49 0.61 -10.90 -10.27
C ILE A 49 0.06 -11.41 -11.60
N LYS A 50 -0.20 -12.71 -11.68
CA LYS A 50 -0.77 -13.35 -12.87
C LYS A 50 -2.24 -12.97 -13.03
N LYS A 51 -2.70 -12.87 -14.28
CA LYS A 51 -4.12 -12.66 -14.57
C LYS A 51 -4.95 -13.83 -14.01
N GLY A 52 -5.97 -13.50 -13.24
CA GLY A 52 -6.82 -14.49 -12.56
C GLY A 52 -6.29 -14.97 -11.18
N ASP A 53 -5.10 -14.52 -10.75
CA ASP A 53 -4.58 -14.82 -9.42
C ASP A 53 -5.19 -13.89 -8.36
N PHE A 54 -6.37 -14.28 -7.87
CA PHE A 54 -7.07 -13.52 -6.83
C PHE A 54 -6.28 -13.45 -5.52
N GLU A 55 -5.57 -14.50 -5.12
CA GLU A 55 -4.81 -14.52 -3.87
C GLU A 55 -3.59 -13.60 -3.95
N GLY A 56 -2.87 -13.62 -5.07
CA GLY A 56 -1.78 -12.69 -5.33
C GLY A 56 -2.25 -11.23 -5.33
N LEU A 57 -3.39 -10.95 -5.99
CA LEU A 57 -4.00 -9.62 -5.96
C LEU A 57 -4.39 -9.21 -4.53
N ARG A 58 -5.05 -10.09 -3.79
CA ARG A 58 -5.47 -9.85 -2.40
C ARG A 58 -4.27 -9.53 -1.52
N ASP A 59 -3.20 -10.30 -1.63
CA ASP A 59 -1.97 -10.06 -0.88
C ASP A 59 -1.35 -8.70 -1.23
N LEU A 60 -1.21 -8.37 -2.53
CA LEU A 60 -0.69 -7.09 -3.00
C LEU A 60 -1.49 -5.89 -2.43
N ILE A 61 -2.82 -5.94 -2.54
CA ILE A 61 -3.70 -4.87 -2.05
C ILE A 61 -3.58 -4.70 -0.54
N LEU A 62 -3.56 -5.81 0.21
CA LEU A 62 -3.38 -5.78 1.66
C LEU A 62 -2.03 -5.18 2.05
N ARG A 63 -0.93 -5.55 1.38
CA ARG A 63 0.39 -4.94 1.65
C ARG A 63 0.35 -3.43 1.45
N VAL A 64 -0.21 -2.96 0.34
CA VAL A 64 -0.35 -1.52 0.06
C VAL A 64 -1.13 -0.82 1.17
N GLN A 65 -2.26 -1.39 1.58
CA GLN A 65 -3.10 -0.80 2.61
C GLN A 65 -2.42 -0.81 3.99
N ILE A 66 -1.65 -1.85 4.31
CA ILE A 66 -0.87 -1.92 5.54
C ILE A 66 0.15 -0.77 5.58
N TYR A 67 0.93 -0.56 4.51
CA TYR A 67 1.88 0.55 4.46
C TYR A 67 1.21 1.92 4.57
N ALA A 68 0.06 2.11 3.93
CA ALA A 68 -0.72 3.34 4.06
C ALA A 68 -1.21 3.55 5.52
N SER A 69 -1.63 2.49 6.19
CA SER A 69 -2.15 2.54 7.56
C SER A 69 -1.03 2.71 8.60
N LEU A 70 0.13 2.07 8.39
CA LEU A 70 1.31 2.18 9.23
C LEU A 70 2.14 3.45 8.99
N GLY A 71 1.80 4.25 7.97
CA GLY A 71 2.53 5.48 7.57
C GLY A 71 2.77 6.50 8.70
N LEU A 72 2.10 6.32 9.83
CA LEU A 72 2.21 7.12 11.04
C LEU A 72 3.37 6.69 11.94
N HIS A 73 3.84 5.45 11.81
CA HIS A 73 4.96 4.89 12.55
C HIS A 73 6.20 4.78 11.65
N LYS A 74 6.85 5.94 11.40
CA LYS A 74 7.92 6.10 10.39
C LYS A 74 9.04 5.06 10.51
N GLU A 75 9.49 4.74 11.72
CA GLU A 75 10.55 3.76 11.97
C GLU A 75 10.14 2.32 11.61
N LEU A 76 8.89 1.95 11.88
CA LEU A 76 8.37 0.62 11.53
C LEU A 76 8.23 0.51 10.02
N VAL A 77 7.73 1.56 9.37
CA VAL A 77 7.63 1.61 7.90
C VAL A 77 9.00 1.55 7.25
N MET A 78 10.00 2.26 7.79
CA MET A 78 11.38 2.21 7.32
C MET A 78 11.95 0.80 7.46
N PHE A 79 11.82 0.19 8.64
CA PHE A 79 12.24 -1.18 8.92
C PHE A 79 11.64 -2.21 7.95
N LEU A 80 10.34 -2.07 7.65
CA LEU A 80 9.63 -2.94 6.70
C LEU A 80 10.09 -2.70 5.26
N LYS A 81 10.25 -1.43 4.84
CA LYS A 81 10.70 -1.08 3.48
C LYS A 81 12.11 -1.58 3.19
N GLU A 82 13.03 -1.46 4.14
CA GLU A 82 14.41 -1.97 4.01
C GLU A 82 14.44 -3.47 3.71
N ARG A 83 13.45 -4.22 4.21
CA ARG A 83 13.38 -5.68 4.09
C ARG A 83 12.51 -6.16 2.94
N SER A 84 11.82 -5.24 2.25
CA SER A 84 11.01 -5.49 1.04
C SER A 84 10.19 -6.80 1.08
N PRO A 85 9.32 -7.00 2.08
CA PRO A 85 8.54 -8.23 2.22
C PRO A 85 7.63 -8.46 1.01
N ILE A 86 7.62 -9.69 0.51
CA ILE A 86 6.88 -10.11 -0.69
C ILE A 86 5.54 -10.79 -0.37
N SER A 87 5.13 -10.76 0.89
CA SER A 87 3.82 -11.26 1.33
C SER A 87 3.31 -10.56 2.58
N VAL A 88 1.98 -10.56 2.80
CA VAL A 88 1.37 -10.09 4.06
C VAL A 88 1.87 -10.92 5.24
N LYS A 89 2.14 -12.21 5.05
CA LYS A 89 2.70 -13.10 6.08
C LYS A 89 4.08 -12.60 6.53
N GLU A 90 4.94 -12.22 5.59
CA GLU A 90 6.25 -11.64 5.92
C GLU A 90 6.12 -10.28 6.61
N VAL A 91 5.23 -9.41 6.13
CA VAL A 91 4.94 -8.12 6.78
C VAL A 91 4.54 -8.33 8.24
N ARG A 92 3.64 -9.29 8.51
CA ARG A 92 3.24 -9.67 9.87
C ARG A 92 4.42 -10.10 10.71
N ASN A 93 5.20 -11.07 10.23
CA ASN A 93 6.34 -11.62 10.97
C ASN A 93 7.39 -10.53 11.29
N LEU A 94 7.64 -9.63 10.34
CA LEU A 94 8.57 -8.52 10.54
C LEU A 94 8.02 -7.49 11.53
N ALA A 95 6.74 -7.14 11.43
CA ALA A 95 6.10 -6.23 12.36
C ALA A 95 6.11 -6.78 13.80
N ASP A 96 5.86 -8.08 13.97
CA ASP A 96 5.94 -8.73 15.28
C ASP A 96 7.37 -8.72 15.83
N LYS A 97 8.37 -9.06 15.00
CA LYS A 97 9.78 -8.97 15.40
C LYS A 97 10.17 -7.54 15.82
N TYR A 98 9.73 -6.54 15.06
CA TYR A 98 9.98 -5.14 15.39
C TYR A 98 9.36 -4.77 16.74
N ARG A 99 8.10 -5.19 17.00
CA ARG A 99 7.41 -4.96 18.27
C ARG A 99 8.11 -5.64 19.45
N THR A 100 8.58 -6.88 19.29
CA THR A 100 9.34 -7.58 20.33
C THR A 100 10.63 -6.84 20.69
N ALA A 101 11.32 -6.27 19.70
CA ALA A 101 12.51 -5.47 19.92
C ALA A 101 12.23 -4.05 20.46
N HIS A 102 11.03 -3.50 20.22
CA HIS A 102 10.64 -2.13 20.58
C HIS A 102 9.29 -2.08 21.32
N PRO A 103 9.17 -2.68 22.53
CA PRO A 103 7.88 -2.88 23.20
C PRO A 103 7.17 -1.60 23.64
N VAL A 104 7.89 -0.49 23.77
CA VAL A 104 7.37 0.81 24.23
C VAL A 104 6.63 1.62 23.15
N LYS A 105 6.65 1.18 21.88
CA LYS A 105 6.03 1.93 20.79
C LYS A 105 4.73 1.27 20.30
N PRO A 106 3.54 1.81 20.66
CA PRO A 106 2.29 1.28 20.17
C PRO A 106 2.13 1.54 18.67
N ILE A 107 1.55 0.56 17.96
CA ILE A 107 1.25 0.67 16.52
C ILE A 107 0.09 1.67 16.27
N ALA A 108 -0.83 1.79 17.23
CA ALA A 108 -1.99 2.67 17.13
C ALA A 108 -1.64 4.14 17.46
N LYS A 109 -2.34 5.08 16.81
CA LYS A 109 -2.31 6.51 17.16
C LYS A 109 -2.77 6.71 18.60
N GLU A 110 -2.12 7.60 19.33
CA GLU A 110 -2.57 8.09 20.64
C GLU A 110 -3.99 8.69 20.59
N VAL A 111 -4.32 9.39 19.50
CA VAL A 111 -5.68 9.90 19.22
C VAL A 111 -6.70 8.78 19.02
N GLU A 112 -6.29 7.68 18.37
CA GLU A 112 -7.18 6.54 18.13
C GLU A 112 -7.35 5.70 19.40
N ILE A 113 -6.29 5.57 20.21
CA ILE A 113 -6.35 5.01 21.58
C ILE A 113 -7.36 5.82 22.42
N CYS A 114 -7.30 7.16 22.37
CA CYS A 114 -8.27 8.02 23.06
C CYS A 114 -9.71 7.85 22.54
N ARG A 115 -9.91 7.72 21.22
CA ARG A 115 -11.24 7.49 20.62
C ARG A 115 -11.82 6.11 20.96
N GLN A 116 -10.99 5.08 20.92
CA GLN A 116 -11.34 3.71 21.26
C GLN A 116 -11.71 3.61 22.74
N ARG A 117 -10.92 4.24 23.62
CA ARG A 117 -11.19 4.32 25.06
C ARG A 117 -12.52 4.99 25.35
N ARG A 118 -12.79 6.17 24.76
CA ARG A 118 -14.08 6.87 24.91
C ARG A 118 -15.27 6.05 24.38
N SER A 119 -15.07 5.31 23.28
CA SER A 119 -16.12 4.45 22.71
C SER A 119 -16.42 3.24 23.60
N TYR A 120 -15.40 2.69 24.27
CA TYR A 120 -15.56 1.59 25.22
C TYR A 120 -16.26 2.05 26.51
N GLU A 121 -15.86 3.20 27.06
CA GLU A 121 -16.47 3.81 28.25
C GLU A 121 -17.95 4.16 28.05
N ARG A 122 -18.35 4.55 26.83
CA ARG A 122 -19.76 4.81 26.47
C ARG A 122 -20.62 3.54 26.35
N LYS A 123 -20.02 2.37 26.08
CA LYS A 123 -20.74 1.09 25.97
C LYS A 123 -20.95 0.40 27.31
N GLN A 124 -20.25 0.86 28.36
CA GLN A 124 -20.36 0.33 29.72
C GLN A 124 -21.24 1.18 30.65
N LYS A 125 -21.79 2.29 30.13
CA LYS A 125 -22.90 3.03 30.74
C LYS A 125 -24.20 2.61 30.08
#